data_AF-A0A3M5L0Z0-F1
#
_entry.id   AF-A0A3M5L0Z0-F1
#
_cell.length_a   1.000
_cell.length_b   1.000
_cell.length_c   1.000
_cell.angle_alpha   90.00
_cell.angle_beta   90.00
_cell.angle_gamma   90.00
#
_symmetry.space_group_name_H-M   'P 1'
#
loop_
_entity.id
_entity.type
_entity.pdbx_description
1 polymer ?
#
loop_
_entity_poly.entity_id
_entity_poly.type
_entity_poly.pdbx_seq_one_letter_code
_entity_poly.pdbx_strand_id
1 'polypeptide(L)' 'MNNESDSLHDTEREASPDQLLALAELVTWMAKHHRLLVVGRKHGIRIGATDKVIQFMREHLAPELAGKVSENLVRVAN' A
#
# COMPACT_ATOMS: atom_id res chain seq x y z
N MET A 1 14.82 -35.02 23.26
CA MET A 1 14.25 -33.81 23.90
C MET A 1 13.90 -32.87 22.77
N ASN A 2 12.63 -32.83 22.38
CA ASN A 2 12.13 -31.95 21.34
C ASN A 2 11.80 -30.63 22.00
N ASN A 3 12.65 -29.62 21.83
CA ASN A 3 12.22 -28.25 22.06
C ASN A 3 11.60 -27.76 20.76
N GLU A 4 10.33 -27.44 20.87
CA GLU A 4 9.48 -26.74 19.93
C GLU A 4 10.25 -25.52 19.39
N SER A 5 10.87 -25.67 18.21
CA SER A 5 11.05 -24.53 17.33
C SER A 5 9.64 -24.13 16.94
N ASP A 6 9.12 -23.20 17.74
CA ASP A 6 8.04 -22.27 17.45
C ASP A 6 8.31 -21.70 16.07
N SER A 7 7.86 -22.46 15.08
CA SER A 7 8.11 -22.22 13.69
C SER A 7 7.18 -21.09 13.34
N LEU A 8 7.73 -19.88 13.47
CA LEU A 8 7.26 -18.61 12.92
C LEU A 8 7.13 -18.72 11.40
N HIS A 9 6.33 -19.67 10.94
CA HIS A 9 5.73 -19.65 9.62
C HIS A 9 4.51 -18.74 9.75
N ASP A 10 4.76 -17.44 9.76
CA ASP A 10 3.86 -16.49 9.10
C ASP A 10 3.81 -16.92 7.63
N THR A 11 3.01 -17.95 7.39
CA THR A 11 2.68 -18.41 6.06
C THR A 11 1.89 -17.24 5.48
N GLU A 12 2.44 -16.61 4.45
CA GLU A 12 1.79 -15.55 3.69
C GLU A 12 0.42 -16.08 3.25
N ARG A 13 -0.62 -15.85 4.05
CA ARG A 13 -1.99 -16.20 3.69
C ARG A 13 -2.32 -15.36 2.48
N GLU A 14 -2.64 -16.04 1.38
CA GLU A 14 -3.20 -15.39 0.21
C GLU A 14 -4.40 -14.52 0.66
N ALA A 15 -4.43 -13.28 0.17
CA ALA A 15 -5.49 -12.34 0.51
C ALA A 15 -6.85 -12.92 0.11
N SER A 16 -7.84 -12.81 0.98
CA SER A 16 -9.21 -13.24 0.67
C SER A 16 -9.78 -12.41 -0.49
N PRO A 17 -10.82 -12.90 -1.20
CA PRO A 17 -11.47 -12.14 -2.26
C PRO A 17 -11.94 -10.75 -1.82
N ASP A 18 -12.45 -10.62 -0.59
CA ASP A 18 -12.88 -9.34 -0.02
C ASP A 18 -11.69 -8.39 0.24
N GLN A 19 -10.55 -8.93 0.66
CA GLN A 19 -9.32 -8.15 0.84
C GLN A 19 -8.78 -7.66 -0.50
N LEU A 20 -8.82 -8.48 -1.54
CA LEU A 20 -8.45 -8.08 -2.91
C LEU A 20 -9.38 -7.00 -3.45
N LEU A 21 -10.69 -7.11 -3.21
CA LEU A 21 -11.68 -6.10 -3.59
C LEU A 21 -11.41 -4.76 -2.89
N ALA A 22 -11.19 -4.77 -1.58
CA ALA A 22 -10.86 -3.56 -0.82
C ALA A 22 -9.58 -2.88 -1.32
N LEU A 23 -8.57 -3.68 -1.70
CA LEU A 23 -7.33 -3.19 -2.30
C LEU A 23 -7.56 -2.56 -3.69
N ALA A 24 -8.44 -3.14 -4.52
CA ALA A 24 -8.82 -2.58 -5.81
C ALA A 24 -9.61 -1.26 -5.67
N GLU A 25 -10.48 -1.17 -4.67
CA GLU A 25 -11.21 0.06 -4.34
C GLU A 25 -10.26 1.16 -3.86
N LEU A 26 -9.25 0.82 -3.04
CA LEU A 26 -8.21 1.74 -2.62
C LEU A 26 -7.43 2.31 -3.81
N VAL A 27 -7.02 1.45 -4.75
CA VAL A 27 -6.33 1.85 -5.99
C VAL A 27 -7.20 2.80 -6.80
N THR A 28 -8.48 2.48 -6.98
CA THR A 28 -9.44 3.33 -7.71
C THR A 28 -9.62 4.69 -7.03
N TRP A 29 -9.77 4.71 -5.70
CA TRP A 29 -9.89 5.95 -4.95
C TRP A 29 -8.63 6.80 -5.08
N MET A 30 -7.45 6.20 -4.99
CA MET A 30 -6.18 6.91 -5.13
C MET A 30 -5.95 7.46 -6.53
N ALA A 31 -6.30 6.73 -7.59
CA ALA A 31 -6.24 7.24 -8.95
C ALA A 31 -7.13 8.50 -9.10
N LYS A 32 -8.38 8.40 -8.64
CA LYS A 32 -9.36 9.50 -8.68
C LYS A 32 -8.92 10.72 -7.86
N HIS A 33 -8.28 10.50 -6.71
CA HIS A 33 -7.92 11.56 -5.77
C HIS A 33 -6.41 11.81 -5.68
N HIS A 34 -5.60 11.41 -6.67
CA HIS A 34 -4.14 11.57 -6.64
C HIS A 34 -3.73 13.05 -6.42
N ARG A 35 -4.55 14.00 -6.88
CA ARG A 35 -4.34 15.43 -6.67
C ARG A 35 -4.37 15.80 -5.18
N LEU A 36 -5.12 15.09 -4.34
CA LEU A 36 -5.13 15.29 -2.89
C LEU A 36 -3.80 14.89 -2.25
N LEU A 37 -3.13 13.85 -2.76
CA LEU A 37 -1.77 13.48 -2.32
C LEU A 37 -0.76 14.56 -2.71
N VAL A 38 -0.84 15.05 -3.95
CA VAL A 38 0.08 16.08 -4.47
C VAL A 38 -0.14 17.43 -3.78
N VAL A 39 -1.39 17.89 -3.66
CA VAL A 39 -1.75 19.16 -3.03
C VAL A 39 -1.58 19.08 -1.52
N GLY A 40 -2.01 17.98 -0.89
CA GLY A 40 -1.82 17.74 0.53
C GLY A 40 -0.36 17.85 0.94
N ARG A 41 0.56 17.24 0.18
CA ARG A 41 2.00 17.37 0.42
C ARG A 41 2.49 18.81 0.35
N LYS A 42 2.01 19.61 -0.63
CA LYS A 42 2.34 21.04 -0.73
C LYS A 42 1.87 21.85 0.48
N HIS A 43 0.82 21.40 1.16
CA HIS A 43 0.28 22.02 2.38
C HIS A 43 0.71 21.32 3.67
N GLY A 44 1.71 20.43 3.62
CA GLY A 44 2.25 19.76 4.80
C GLY A 44 1.43 18.56 5.32
N ILE A 45 0.36 18.18 4.62
CA ILE A 45 -0.44 16.99 4.94
C ILE A 45 0.29 15.77 4.37
N ARG A 46 0.71 14.86 5.25
CA ARG A 46 1.48 13.65 4.91
C ARG A 46 0.62 12.41 5.13
N ILE A 47 0.49 11.58 4.10
CA ILE A 47 -0.20 10.29 4.21
C ILE A 47 0.86 9.19 4.28
N GLY A 48 0.81 8.44 5.38
CA GLY A 48 1.70 7.30 5.62
C GLY A 48 1.25 6.06 4.86
N ALA A 49 2.19 5.31 4.31
CA ALA A 49 1.96 3.99 3.73
C ALA A 49 3.17 3.08 3.97
N THR A 50 2.92 1.80 4.18
CA THR A 50 3.99 0.81 4.29
C THR A 50 4.57 0.51 2.90
N ASP A 51 5.77 -0.08 2.86
CA ASP A 51 6.40 -0.45 1.57
C ASP A 51 5.56 -1.45 0.77
N LYS A 52 4.82 -2.35 1.45
CA LYS A 52 3.89 -3.29 0.80
C LYS A 52 2.75 -2.55 0.08
N VAL A 53 2.16 -1.54 0.71
CA VAL A 53 1.10 -0.72 0.11
C VAL A 53 1.63 0.10 -1.06
N ILE A 54 2.84 0.67 -0.91
CA ILE A 54 3.50 1.43 -1.98
C ILE A 54 3.79 0.54 -3.20
N GLN A 55 4.28 -0.68 -2.97
CA GLN A 55 4.53 -1.66 -4.03
C GLN A 55 3.23 -2.06 -4.72
N PHE A 56 2.20 -2.42 -3.95
CA PHE A 56 0.89 -2.79 -4.48
C PHE A 56 0.32 -1.71 -5.40
N MET A 57 0.43 -0.43 -5.01
CA MET A 57 -0.01 0.70 -5.82
C MET A 57 0.76 0.83 -7.13
N ARG A 58 2.08 0.55 -7.14
CA ARG A 58 2.88 0.60 -8.36
C ARG A 58 2.50 -0.48 -9.36
N GLU A 59 2.11 -1.64 -8.86
CA GLU A 59 1.73 -2.79 -9.68
C GLU A 59 0.32 -2.66 -10.27
N HIS A 60 -0.58 -1.93 -9.58
CA HIS A 60 -2.01 -1.89 -9.93
C HIS A 60 -2.51 -0.54 -10.48
N LEU A 61 -1.73 0.55 -10.36
CA LEU A 61 -2.06 1.83 -10.97
C LEU A 61 -1.46 1.94 -12.38
N ALA A 62 -2.08 2.77 -13.23
CA ALA A 62 -1.48 3.17 -14.49
C ALA A 62 -0.09 3.79 -14.24
N PRO A 63 0.94 3.50 -15.08
CA PRO A 63 2.32 3.90 -14.83
C PRO A 63 2.49 5.40 -14.52
N GLU A 64 1.73 6.25 -15.21
CA GLU A 64 1.74 7.71 -15.05
C GLU A 64 1.17 8.20 -13.71
N LEU A 65 0.37 7.38 -13.04
CA LEU A 65 -0.21 7.64 -11.72
C LEU A 65 0.58 6.95 -10.60
N ALA A 66 1.11 5.75 -10.85
CA ALA A 66 1.90 4.99 -9.89
C ALA A 66 3.06 5.81 -9.31
N GLY A 67 3.84 6.49 -10.16
CA GLY A 67 4.91 7.40 -9.71
C GLY A 67 4.37 8.55 -8.87
N LYS A 68 3.36 9.27 -9.37
CA LYS A 68 2.76 10.43 -8.70
C LYS A 68 2.15 10.08 -7.34
N VAL A 69 1.49 8.94 -7.22
CA VAL A 69 0.89 8.49 -5.96
C VAL A 69 2.00 8.05 -5.00
N SER A 70 2.87 7.13 -5.42
CA SER A 70 3.88 6.54 -4.53
C SER A 70 4.94 7.54 -4.03
N GLU A 71 5.34 8.51 -4.85
CA GLU A 71 6.31 9.55 -4.46
C GLU A 71 5.77 10.57 -3.45
N ASN A 72 4.43 10.67 -3.35
CA ASN A 72 3.78 11.59 -2.41
C ASN A 72 3.34 10.91 -1.10
N LEU A 73 3.58 9.61 -0.96
CA LEU A 73 3.38 8.87 0.29
C LEU A 73 4.63 8.94 1.15
N VAL A 74 4.43 8.97 2.46
CA VAL A 74 5.51 8.86 3.45
C VAL A 74 5.62 7.41 3.86
N ARG A 75 6.84 6.85 3.76
CA ARG A 75 7.10 5.50 4.27
C ARG A 75 6.93 5.47 5.77
N VAL A 76 6.12 4.52 6.24
CA VAL A 76 6.02 4.16 7.66
C VAL A 76 6.50 2.73 7.84
N ALA A 77 7.06 2.43 9.02
CA ALA A 77 7.44 1.06 9.37
C ALA A 77 6.19 0.17 9.39
N ASN A 78 6.36 -1.12 9.07
CA ASN A 78 5.33 -2.14 9.24
C ASN A 78 5.03 -2.36 10.73
#